data_AF-A0A553EIX0-F1
#
_entry.id   AF-A0A553EIX0-F1
#
_cell.length_a   1.000
_cell.length_b   1.000
_cell.length_c   1.000
_cell.angle_alpha   90.00
_cell.angle_beta   90.00
_cell.angle_gamma   90.00
#
_symmetry.space_group_name_H-M   'P 1'
#
loop_
_entity.id
_entity.type
_entity.pdbx_description
1 polymer ?
#
loop_
_entity_poly.entity_id
_entity_poly.type
_entity_poly.pdbx_seq_one_letter_code
_entity_poly.pdbx_strand_id
1 'polypeptide(L)'
;MTTKKQKFEKQKKAGIDKIIAFQKWEKDGIITVALEQMRIEVNFLLWHSFSTKGLVKLCSSLAFYLKTKRAYEGMVTNDDFITIIVNYGNDPNEYGKLGLVETVRFHPQKGFEQI
;
A
#
# COMPACT_ATOMS: atom_id res chain seq x y z
N MET A 1 -11.60 -29.65 11.23
CA MET A 1 -12.17 -28.29 11.37
C MET A 1 -11.22 -27.41 12.18
N THR A 2 -10.78 -26.26 11.66
CA THR A 2 -9.96 -25.31 12.44
C THR A 2 -10.82 -24.51 13.42
N THR A 3 -10.40 -24.44 14.68
CA THR A 3 -11.11 -23.70 15.73
C THR A 3 -11.04 -22.18 15.51
N LYS A 4 -11.96 -21.41 16.10
CA LYS A 4 -11.95 -19.93 16.03
C LYS A 4 -10.58 -19.34 16.43
N LYS A 5 -9.95 -19.90 17.47
CA LYS A 5 -8.61 -19.53 17.93
C LYS A 5 -7.54 -19.76 16.86
N GLN A 6 -7.54 -20.92 16.20
CA GLN A 6 -6.59 -21.21 15.11
C GLN A 6 -6.78 -20.28 13.91
N LYS A 7 -8.03 -19.92 13.57
CA LYS A 7 -8.30 -18.94 12.50
C LYS A 7 -7.75 -17.56 12.87
N PHE A 8 -7.95 -17.13 14.11
CA PHE A 8 -7.45 -15.85 14.61
C PHE A 8 -5.91 -15.77 14.58
N GLU A 9 -5.22 -16.78 15.11
CA GLU A 9 -3.74 -16.80 15.11
C GLU A 9 -3.17 -16.78 13.68
N LYS A 10 -3.82 -17.50 12.75
CA LYS A 10 -3.39 -17.50 11.35
C LYS A 10 -3.57 -16.14 10.69
N GLN A 11 -4.66 -15.43 11.00
CA GLN A 11 -4.89 -14.05 10.53
C GLN A 11 -3.89 -13.08 11.14
N LYS A 12 -3.61 -13.19 12.43
CA LYS A 12 -2.61 -12.38 13.14
C LYS A 12 -1.22 -12.54 12.50
N LYS A 13 -0.79 -13.78 12.30
CA LYS A 13 0.51 -14.07 11.65
C LYS A 13 0.57 -13.47 10.24
N ALA A 14 -0.47 -13.67 9.44
CA ALA A 14 -0.52 -13.09 8.09
C ALA A 14 -0.47 -11.55 8.09
N GLY A 15 -1.04 -10.90 9.10
CA GLY A 15 -0.91 -9.44 9.28
C GLY A 15 0.52 -9.02 9.60
N ILE A 16 1.18 -9.72 10.52
CA ILE A 16 2.59 -9.48 10.90
C ILE A 16 3.52 -9.69 9.70
N ASP A 17 3.35 -10.80 8.97
CA ASP A 17 4.17 -11.13 7.80
C ASP A 17 4.07 -10.03 6.72
N LYS A 18 2.87 -9.44 6.54
CA LYS A 18 2.68 -8.29 5.64
C LYS A 18 3.41 -7.03 6.10
N ILE A 19 3.36 -6.72 7.40
CA ILE A 19 4.08 -5.55 7.94
C ILE A 19 5.58 -5.71 7.70
N ILE A 20 6.13 -6.88 8.00
CA ILE A 20 7.55 -7.19 7.79
C ILE A 20 7.91 -7.05 6.29
N ALA A 21 7.06 -7.55 5.39
CA ALA A 21 7.28 -7.43 3.95
C ALA A 21 7.31 -5.97 3.49
N PHE A 22 6.38 -5.12 3.94
CA PHE A 22 6.34 -3.71 3.55
C PHE A 22 7.46 -2.88 4.19
N GLN A 23 7.89 -3.20 5.42
CA GLN A 23 9.09 -2.61 6.02
C GLN A 23 10.33 -2.91 5.17
N LYS A 24 10.44 -4.15 4.66
CA LYS A 24 11.51 -4.51 3.73
C LYS A 24 11.41 -3.73 2.42
N TRP A 25 10.22 -3.62 1.82
CA TRP A 25 10.02 -2.84 0.60
C TRP A 25 10.38 -1.37 0.77
N GLU A 26 10.08 -0.79 1.94
CA GLU A 26 10.48 0.58 2.26
C GLU A 26 12.01 0.70 2.36
N LYS A 27 12.67 -0.24 3.06
CA LYS A 27 14.13 -0.28 3.16
C LYS A 27 14.81 -0.45 1.78
N ASP A 28 14.21 -1.25 0.92
CA ASP A 28 14.72 -1.54 -0.43
C ASP A 28 14.36 -0.44 -1.45
N GLY A 29 13.66 0.64 -1.03
CA GLY A 29 13.27 1.75 -1.90
C GLY A 29 12.16 1.44 -2.90
N ILE A 30 11.45 0.32 -2.71
CA ILE A 30 10.31 -0.10 -3.55
C ILE A 30 9.07 0.75 -3.26
N ILE A 31 8.91 1.14 -1.99
CA ILE A 31 7.89 2.09 -1.56
C ILE A 31 8.49 3.20 -0.71
N THR A 32 7.89 4.39 -0.77
CA THR A 32 8.23 5.50 0.14
C THR A 32 6.98 5.90 0.91
N VAL A 33 7.10 6.10 2.22
CA VAL A 33 5.97 6.41 3.10
C VAL A 33 6.09 7.84 3.62
N ALA A 34 5.03 8.64 3.41
CA ALA A 34 4.89 9.95 4.02
C ALA A 34 3.67 9.93 4.96
N LEU A 35 3.96 9.77 6.25
CA LEU A 35 2.96 9.47 7.29
C LEU A 35 1.95 10.59 7.46
N GLU A 36 2.40 11.83 7.56
CA GLU A 36 1.54 13.00 7.78
C GLU A 36 0.49 13.16 6.68
N GLN A 37 0.88 12.94 5.42
CA GLN A 37 0.05 13.13 4.23
C GLN A 37 -0.82 11.90 3.89
N MET A 38 -0.82 10.85 4.71
CA MET A 38 -1.47 9.56 4.40
C MET A 38 -1.06 9.02 3.02
N ARG A 39 0.22 9.16 2.68
CA ARG A 39 0.71 8.95 1.32
C ARG A 39 1.74 7.84 1.24
N ILE A 40 1.59 7.00 0.22
CA ILE A 40 2.58 5.98 -0.16
C ILE A 40 2.92 6.17 -1.62
N GLU A 41 4.20 6.22 -1.91
CA GLU A 41 4.72 6.13 -3.25
C GLU A 41 5.16 4.70 -3.54
N VAL A 42 4.81 4.17 -4.71
CA VAL A 42 5.10 2.80 -5.13
C VAL A 42 5.80 2.82 -6.48
N ASN A 43 6.86 2.04 -6.63
CA ASN A 43 7.54 1.88 -7.92
C ASN A 43 6.61 1.20 -8.96
N PHE A 44 6.54 1.76 -10.17
CA PHE A 44 5.69 1.33 -11.28
C PHE A 44 5.76 -0.16 -11.62
N LEU A 45 6.95 -0.76 -11.61
CA LEU A 45 7.15 -2.17 -11.99
C LEU A 45 6.31 -3.12 -11.14
N LEU A 46 6.08 -2.73 -9.88
CA LEU A 46 5.25 -3.51 -8.97
C LEU A 46 3.76 -3.31 -9.29
N TRP A 47 3.32 -2.10 -9.64
CA TRP A 47 1.92 -1.76 -9.92
C TRP A 47 1.33 -2.53 -11.10
N HIS A 48 2.02 -2.57 -12.25
CA HIS A 48 1.50 -3.20 -13.48
C HIS A 48 1.49 -4.73 -13.45
N SER A 49 2.23 -5.34 -12.51
CA SER A 49 2.26 -6.79 -12.33
C SER A 49 0.95 -7.37 -11.76
N PHE A 50 0.06 -6.53 -11.23
CA PHE A 50 -1.18 -6.96 -10.60
C PHE A 50 -2.41 -6.78 -11.50
N SER A 51 -3.30 -7.77 -11.50
CA SER A 51 -4.68 -7.57 -11.94
C SER A 51 -5.39 -6.51 -11.09
N THR A 52 -6.50 -5.94 -11.57
CA THR A 52 -7.32 -4.99 -10.79
C THR A 52 -7.69 -5.52 -9.39
N LYS A 53 -8.06 -6.80 -9.28
CA LYS A 53 -8.34 -7.44 -7.97
C LYS A 53 -7.08 -7.57 -7.11
N GLY A 54 -5.93 -7.79 -7.73
CA GLY A 54 -4.63 -7.80 -7.06
C GLY A 54 -4.26 -6.42 -6.52
N LEU A 55 -4.46 -5.36 -7.31
CA LEU A 55 -4.23 -3.97 -6.93
C LEU A 55 -5.07 -3.56 -5.73
N VAL A 56 -6.37 -3.88 -5.71
CA VAL A 56 -7.22 -3.61 -4.53
C VAL A 56 -6.68 -4.27 -3.27
N LYS A 57 -6.25 -5.54 -3.35
CA LYS A 57 -5.67 -6.26 -2.21
C LYS A 57 -4.34 -5.67 -1.74
N LEU A 58 -3.49 -5.26 -2.68
CA LEU A 58 -2.23 -4.58 -2.40
C LEU A 58 -2.52 -3.26 -1.67
N CYS A 59 -3.38 -2.42 -2.23
CA CYS A 59 -3.73 -1.10 -1.68
C CYS A 59 -4.38 -1.21 -0.29
N SER A 60 -5.27 -2.18 -0.06
CA SER A 60 -5.80 -2.44 1.28
C SER A 60 -4.72 -2.85 2.28
N SER A 61 -3.71 -3.61 1.84
CA SER A 61 -2.62 -4.05 2.70
C SER A 61 -1.64 -2.90 2.99
N LEU A 62 -1.39 -2.04 2.00
CA LEU A 62 -0.62 -0.81 2.14
C LEU A 62 -1.32 0.21 3.07
N ALA A 63 -2.63 0.37 2.95
CA ALA A 63 -3.42 1.22 3.84
C ALA A 63 -3.34 0.73 5.31
N PHE A 64 -3.44 -0.58 5.51
CA PHE A 64 -3.25 -1.18 6.83
C PHE A 64 -1.84 -0.93 7.39
N TYR A 65 -0.80 -1.10 6.56
CA TYR A 65 0.58 -0.82 6.94
C TYR A 65 0.76 0.64 7.39
N LEU A 66 0.28 1.59 6.59
CA LEU A 66 0.39 3.01 6.87
C LEU A 66 -0.32 3.41 8.17
N LYS A 67 -1.56 2.96 8.36
CA LYS A 67 -2.34 3.22 9.58
C LYS A 67 -1.63 2.64 10.81
N THR A 68 -1.04 1.44 10.68
CA THR A 68 -0.28 0.81 11.77
C THR A 68 0.99 1.61 12.10
N LYS A 69 1.73 2.05 11.08
CA LYS A 69 2.95 2.85 11.27
C LYS A 69 2.64 4.20 11.90
N ARG A 70 1.59 4.90 11.44
CA ARG A 70 1.13 6.15 12.08
C ARG A 70 0.72 5.96 13.53
N ALA A 71 -0.05 4.90 13.83
CA ALA A 71 -0.45 4.61 15.20
C ALA A 71 0.74 4.34 16.11
N TYR A 72 1.79 3.68 15.59
CA TYR A 72 3.05 3.48 16.33
C TYR A 72 3.78 4.80 16.63
N GLU A 73 3.76 5.75 15.69
CA GLU A 73 4.33 7.10 15.88
C GLU A 73 3.41 8.04 16.70
N GLY A 74 2.30 7.55 17.27
CA GLY A 74 1.34 8.36 18.02
C GLY A 74 0.50 9.32 17.18
N MET A 75 0.52 9.17 15.85
CA MET A 75 -0.24 10.02 14.92
C MET A 75 -1.66 9.48 14.72
N VAL A 76 -2.65 10.07 15.40
CA VAL A 76 -4.07 9.74 15.22
C VAL A 76 -4.67 10.59 14.10
N THR A 77 -5.29 9.96 13.10
CA THR A 77 -6.13 10.64 12.08
C THR A 77 -7.41 9.85 11.86
N ASN A 78 -8.48 10.56 11.47
CA ASN A 78 -9.75 9.98 11.02
C ASN A 78 -9.77 9.76 9.50
N ASP A 79 -8.65 9.97 8.80
CA ASP A 79 -8.59 9.75 7.36
C ASP A 79 -8.76 8.26 7.02
N ASP A 80 -9.81 7.98 6.26
CA ASP A 80 -10.11 6.64 5.76
C ASP A 80 -9.53 6.36 4.38
N PHE A 81 -8.90 7.35 3.76
CA PHE A 81 -8.21 7.19 2.49
C PHE A 81 -6.69 7.17 2.68
N ILE A 82 -6.03 6.53 1.73
CA ILE A 82 -4.60 6.75 1.46
C ILE A 82 -4.45 7.31 0.06
N THR A 83 -3.45 8.16 -0.13
CA THR A 83 -3.02 8.60 -1.45
C THR A 83 -1.87 7.72 -1.90
N ILE A 84 -2.02 7.10 -3.06
CA ILE A 84 -0.98 6.28 -3.68
C ILE A 84 -0.44 7.05 -4.88
N ILE A 85 0.87 7.29 -4.86
CA ILE A 85 1.64 7.85 -5.96
C ILE A 85 2.31 6.67 -6.65
N VAL A 86 1.97 6.40 -7.90
CA VAL A 86 2.72 5.44 -8.71
C VAL A 86 3.84 6.22 -9.38
N ASN A 87 5.08 5.93 -9.00
CA ASN A 87 6.25 6.57 -9.61
C ASN A 87 6.76 5.73 -10.79
N TYR A 88 6.68 6.31 -11.99
CA TYR A 88 7.09 5.71 -13.26
C TYR A 88 8.58 5.93 -13.58
N GLY A 89 9.32 6.65 -12.70
CA GLY A 89 10.70 7.05 -12.94
C GLY A 89 10.82 8.26 -13.87
N ASN A 90 12.05 8.75 -13.99
CA ASN A 90 12.41 9.83 -14.93
C ASN A 90 12.79 9.29 -16.32
N ASP A 91 13.05 7.98 -16.42
CA ASP A 91 13.30 7.30 -17.68
C ASP A 91 11.99 6.75 -18.26
N PRO A 92 11.79 6.79 -19.59
CA PRO A 92 10.62 6.20 -20.21
C PRO A 92 10.53 4.71 -19.87
N ASN A 93 9.36 4.22 -19.45
CA ASN A 93 9.16 2.78 -19.27
C ASN A 93 9.24 2.03 -20.62
N GLU A 94 9.13 0.69 -20.60
CA GLU A 94 9.14 -0.15 -21.81
C GLU A 94 8.05 0.20 -22.85
N TYR A 95 7.09 1.05 -22.48
CA TYR A 95 6.03 1.58 -23.33
C TYR A 95 6.26 3.05 -23.77
N GLY A 96 7.46 3.61 -23.50
CA GLY A 96 7.84 4.95 -23.91
C GLY A 96 7.17 6.09 -23.12
N LYS A 97 6.53 5.80 -21.97
CA LYS A 97 5.86 6.83 -21.16
C LYS A 97 6.84 7.42 -20.14
N LEU A 98 7.05 8.74 -20.23
CA LEU A 98 7.78 9.54 -19.25
C LEU A 98 6.86 10.03 -18.13
N GLY A 99 7.35 9.99 -16.89
CA GLY A 99 7.11 11.01 -15.87
C GLY A 99 5.66 11.37 -15.53
N LEU A 100 4.71 10.43 -15.58
CA LEU A 100 3.38 10.68 -15.03
C LEU A 100 3.23 9.96 -13.70
N VAL A 101 3.22 10.73 -12.61
CA VAL A 101 2.75 10.22 -11.31
C VAL A 101 1.26 9.96 -11.44
N GLU A 102 0.85 8.71 -11.60
CA GLU A 102 -0.57 8.38 -11.40
C GLU A 102 -0.84 8.49 -9.91
N THR A 103 -1.62 9.51 -9.52
CA THR A 103 -2.04 9.70 -8.14
C THR A 103 -3.42 9.11 -7.99
N VAL A 104 -3.56 8.09 -7.17
CA VAL A 104 -4.83 7.43 -6.92
C VAL A 104 -5.21 7.57 -5.46
N ARG A 105 -6.46 7.92 -5.19
CA ARG A 105 -7.00 7.89 -3.83
C ARG A 105 -7.62 6.52 -3.62
N PHE A 106 -7.19 5.81 -2.58
CA PHE A 106 -7.75 4.51 -2.26
C PHE A 106 -8.44 4.55 -0.89
N HIS A 107 -9.70 4.11 -0.88
CA HIS A 107 -10.49 3.93 0.33
C HIS A 107 -10.74 2.43 0.55
N PRO A 108 -10.33 1.82 1.69
CA PRO A 108 -10.44 0.38 1.91
C PRO A 108 -11.85 -0.20 1.74
N GLN A 109 -12.89 0.60 1.97
CA GLN A 109 -14.29 0.20 1.80
C GLN A 109 -14.90 0.55 0.44
N LYS A 110 -14.41 1.61 -0.23
CA LYS A 110 -15.04 2.15 -1.45
C LYS A 110 -14.24 1.84 -2.72
N GLY A 111 -12.98 1.41 -2.58
CA GLY A 111 -12.08 1.15 -3.69
C GLY A 111 -11.32 2.39 -4.13
N PHE A 112 -10.95 2.42 -5.41
CA PHE A 112 -10.23 3.54 -6.01
C PHE A 112 -11.18 4.68 -6.35
N GLU A 113 -10.82 5.88 -5.92
CA GLU A 113 -11.43 7.14 -6.35
C GLU A 113 -10.46 7.79 -7.35
N GLN A 114 -10.97 8.14 -8.53
CA GLN A 114 -10.22 8.87 -9.53
C GLN A 114 -10.04 10.32 -9.04
N ILE A 115 -8.80 10.81 -8.97
CA ILE A 115 -8.46 12.18 -8.61
C ILE A 115 -8.26 13.00 -9.88
#